data_AF-A0A8S9I531-F1
#
_entry.id   AF-A0A8S9I531-F1
#
_cell.length_a   1.000
_cell.length_b   1.000
_cell.length_c   1.000
_cell.angle_alpha   90.00
_cell.angle_beta   90.00
_cell.angle_gamma   90.00
#
_symmetry.space_group_name_H-M   'P 1'
#
loop_
_entity.id
_entity.type
_entity.pdbx_description
1 polymer ?
#
loop_
_entity_poly.entity_id
_entity_poly.type
_entity_poly.pdbx_seq_one_letter_code
_entity_poly.pdbx_strand_id
1 'polypeptide(L)'
;MVPTVHPSSSSCLTSEADEKYANVNWEELGFTLIPTDYMYVAKCKQGESFSEGKIVPYGDISISPSAGILNYGQGLFEGLKAYRTQVGRITLFRPEQNALRMQMGADRLCMTPPSVDQFVEAVKQTVIANKKFLLRVKELCTLGLCS
;
A
#
# COMPACT_ATOMS: atom_id res chain seq x y z
N MET A 1 -8.59 -31.03 45.67
CA MET A 1 -7.31 -30.56 45.09
C MET A 1 -7.64 -29.72 43.87
N VAL A 2 -7.61 -28.40 44.01
CA VAL A 2 -7.79 -27.46 42.89
C VAL A 2 -6.41 -26.86 42.62
N PRO A 3 -5.88 -26.87 41.39
CA PRO A 3 -4.58 -26.27 41.13
C PRO A 3 -4.71 -24.74 41.20
N THR A 4 -3.88 -24.13 42.04
CA THR A 4 -3.73 -22.68 42.15
C THR A 4 -3.00 -22.16 40.91
N VAL A 5 -3.69 -21.37 40.08
CA VAL A 5 -3.10 -20.72 38.92
C VAL A 5 -2.39 -19.46 39.41
N HIS A 6 -1.07 -19.43 39.32
CA HIS A 6 -0.30 -18.20 39.55
C HIS A 6 -0.42 -17.31 38.31
N PRO A 7 -0.79 -16.02 38.44
CA PRO A 7 -0.70 -15.09 37.34
C PRO A 7 0.77 -14.70 37.18
N SER A 8 1.45 -15.25 36.18
CA SER A 8 2.71 -14.68 35.71
C SER A 8 2.38 -13.41 34.93
N SER A 9 2.42 -12.27 35.62
CA SER A 9 2.39 -10.96 35.01
C SER A 9 3.65 -10.76 34.17
N SER A 10 3.62 -11.15 32.89
CA SER A 10 4.53 -10.53 31.91
C SER A 10 3.90 -9.18 31.56
N SER A 11 4.27 -8.14 32.30
CA SER A 11 3.98 -6.77 31.89
C SER A 11 4.60 -6.58 30.51
N CYS A 12 3.76 -6.58 29.48
CA CYS A 12 4.10 -6.09 28.15
C CYS A 12 4.37 -4.60 28.32
N LEU A 13 5.64 -4.28 28.60
CA LEU A 13 6.15 -2.92 28.53
C LEU A 13 6.20 -2.58 27.04
N THR A 14 5.06 -2.16 26.48
CA THR A 14 5.05 -1.50 25.18
C THR A 14 5.76 -0.17 25.38
N SER A 15 7.06 -0.17 25.07
CA SER A 15 7.84 1.06 25.05
C SER A 15 7.19 2.02 24.05
N GLU A 16 7.21 3.32 24.31
CA GLU A 16 6.60 4.38 23.47
C GLU A 16 7.03 4.34 21.99
N ALA A 17 8.05 3.54 21.63
CA ALA A 17 8.47 3.26 20.26
C ALA A 17 7.48 2.38 19.46
N ASP A 18 6.57 1.66 20.11
CA ASP A 18 5.65 0.71 19.47
C ASP A 18 4.50 1.38 18.70
N GLU A 19 4.18 2.64 18.97
CA GLU A 19 3.12 3.36 18.23
C GLU A 19 3.52 3.78 16.80
N LYS A 20 4.81 3.72 16.47
CA LYS A 20 5.33 4.24 15.18
C LYS A 20 5.24 3.23 14.03
N TYR A 21 5.12 1.94 14.31
CA TYR A 21 5.23 0.85 13.33
C TYR A 21 4.06 -0.13 13.45
N ALA A 22 3.72 -0.79 12.34
CA ALA A 22 2.71 -1.84 12.38
C ALA A 22 3.23 -3.07 13.14
N ASN A 23 2.34 -3.71 13.90
CA ASN A 23 2.62 -5.00 14.54
C ASN A 23 2.53 -6.12 13.48
N VAL A 24 3.61 -6.32 12.73
CA VAL A 24 3.75 -7.33 11.68
C VAL A 24 4.94 -8.23 12.00
N ASN A 25 4.80 -9.55 11.81
CA ASN A 25 5.94 -10.47 11.88
C ASN A 25 6.80 -10.33 10.62
N TRP A 26 7.92 -9.61 10.73
CA TRP A 26 8.77 -9.27 9.58
C TRP A 26 9.60 -10.45 9.05
N GLU A 27 9.83 -11.50 9.86
CA GLU A 27 10.61 -12.68 9.45
C GLU A 27 9.80 -13.64 8.58
N GLU A 28 8.47 -13.65 8.76
CA GLU A 28 7.52 -14.46 7.99
C GLU A 28 6.90 -13.69 6.82
N LEU A 29 7.41 -12.50 6.52
CA LEU A 29 6.84 -11.63 5.48
C LEU A 29 7.01 -12.26 4.10
N GLY A 30 5.92 -12.84 3.59
CA GLY A 30 5.81 -13.33 2.21
C GLY A 30 5.18 -12.31 1.27
N PHE A 31 4.67 -12.80 0.14
CA PHE A 31 3.90 -12.01 -0.84
C PHE A 31 2.38 -12.09 -0.61
N THR A 32 1.96 -12.46 0.60
CA THR A 32 0.55 -12.53 0.99
C THR A 32 -0.01 -11.14 1.24
N LEU A 33 -1.29 -10.95 0.97
CA LEU A 33 -1.99 -9.69 1.28
C LEU A 33 -2.02 -9.46 2.80
N ILE A 34 -1.39 -8.37 3.23
CA ILE A 34 -1.55 -7.80 4.56
C ILE A 34 -2.30 -6.47 4.39
N PRO A 35 -3.56 -6.37 4.83
CA PRO A 35 -4.30 -5.13 4.76
C PRO A 35 -3.57 -4.01 5.50
N THR A 36 -3.40 -2.87 4.83
CA THR A 36 -2.87 -1.64 5.45
C THR A 36 -4.03 -0.75 5.91
N ASP A 37 -3.74 0.31 6.67
CA ASP A 37 -4.80 1.16 7.25
C ASP A 37 -5.58 1.93 6.18
N TYR A 38 -4.92 2.37 5.11
CA TYR A 38 -5.47 3.32 4.15
C TYR A 38 -5.24 2.90 2.69
N MET A 39 -6.11 3.40 1.81
CA MET A 39 -5.98 3.32 0.35
C MET A 39 -6.29 4.67 -0.30
N TYR A 40 -5.77 4.92 -1.50
CA TYR A 40 -6.11 6.10 -2.29
C TYR A 40 -7.21 5.78 -3.30
N VAL A 41 -8.20 6.67 -3.43
CA VAL A 41 -9.31 6.54 -4.39
C VAL A 41 -9.48 7.84 -5.17
N ALA A 42 -9.47 7.74 -6.50
CA ALA A 42 -9.87 8.78 -7.43
C ALA A 42 -10.97 8.24 -8.37
N LYS A 43 -11.84 9.12 -8.86
CA LYS A 43 -12.94 8.74 -9.76
C LYS A 43 -12.78 9.41 -11.11
N CYS A 44 -13.18 8.72 -12.16
CA CYS A 44 -13.22 9.25 -13.52
C CYS A 44 -14.63 9.05 -14.05
N LYS A 45 -15.26 10.11 -14.57
CA LYS A 45 -16.49 9.97 -15.35
C LYS A 45 -16.14 9.74 -16.82
N GLN A 46 -17.08 9.17 -17.57
CA GLN A 46 -16.88 8.91 -18.99
C GLN A 46 -16.63 10.23 -19.74
N GLY A 47 -15.53 10.30 -20.49
CA GLY A 47 -15.13 11.50 -21.24
C GLY A 47 -14.49 12.61 -20.40
N GLU A 48 -14.35 12.42 -19.09
CA GLU A 48 -13.68 13.38 -18.21
C GLU A 48 -12.29 12.87 -17.78
N SER A 49 -11.48 13.76 -17.22
CA SER A 49 -10.24 13.37 -16.53
C SER A 49 -10.53 12.84 -15.11
N PHE A 50 -9.54 12.18 -14.51
CA PHE A 50 -9.65 11.78 -13.10
C PHE A 50 -9.83 13.00 -12.19
N SER A 51 -10.77 12.90 -11.26
CA SER A 51 -10.95 13.84 -10.17
C SER A 51 -9.72 13.87 -9.27
N GLU A 52 -9.61 14.92 -8.46
CA GLU A 52 -8.75 14.86 -7.28
C GLU A 52 -9.17 13.65 -6.43
N GLY A 53 -8.20 12.84 -6.04
CA GLY A 53 -8.44 11.66 -5.21
C GLY A 53 -8.20 11.95 -3.74
N LYS A 54 -8.46 10.94 -2.92
CA LYS A 54 -8.35 11.05 -1.47
C LYS A 54 -7.87 9.76 -0.84
N ILE A 55 -7.15 9.92 0.27
CA ILE A 55 -6.85 8.83 1.18
C ILE A 55 -8.11 8.50 1.99
N VAL A 56 -8.49 7.23 2.00
CA VAL A 56 -9.62 6.68 2.76
C VAL A 56 -9.16 5.45 3.54
N PRO A 57 -9.86 5.05 4.62
CA PRO A 57 -9.60 3.76 5.26
C PRO A 57 -9.67 2.62 4.26
N TYR A 58 -8.77 1.66 4.37
CA TYR A 58 -8.80 0.45 3.57
C TYR A 58 -10.11 -0.31 3.84
N GLY A 59 -10.75 -0.78 2.78
CA GLY A 59 -12.00 -1.52 2.88
C GLY A 59 -12.56 -1.87 1.51
N ASP A 60 -13.73 -2.47 1.52
CA ASP A 60 -14.38 -2.96 0.32
C ASP A 60 -14.77 -1.83 -0.64
N ILE A 61 -14.70 -2.13 -1.93
CA ILE A 61 -15.12 -1.23 -3.00
C ILE A 61 -16.50 -1.67 -3.50
N SER A 62 -17.48 -0.77 -3.43
CA SER A 62 -18.80 -1.00 -4.01
C SER A 62 -18.76 -0.78 -5.53
N ILE A 63 -19.22 -1.77 -6.28
CA ILE A 63 -19.23 -1.76 -7.75
C ILE A 63 -20.58 -2.29 -8.28
N SER A 64 -21.03 -1.75 -9.41
CA SER A 64 -22.21 -2.28 -10.11
C SER A 64 -21.95 -3.71 -10.60
N PRO A 65 -22.91 -4.64 -10.49
CA PRO A 65 -22.80 -5.98 -11.09
C PRO A 65 -22.55 -5.93 -12.61
N SER A 66 -23.00 -4.87 -13.28
CA SER A 66 -22.82 -4.66 -14.73
C SER A 66 -21.51 -3.92 -15.08
N ALA A 67 -20.58 -3.75 -14.15
CA ALA A 67 -19.34 -3.01 -14.43
C ALA A 67 -18.45 -3.73 -15.45
N GLY A 68 -17.78 -2.93 -16.29
CA GLY A 68 -16.92 -3.42 -17.37
C GLY A 68 -15.77 -4.33 -16.90
N ILE A 69 -15.22 -4.06 -15.71
CA ILE A 69 -14.18 -4.92 -15.11
C ILE A 69 -14.70 -6.34 -14.81
N LEU A 70 -15.96 -6.48 -14.38
CA LEU A 70 -16.53 -7.78 -14.00
C LEU A 70 -16.99 -8.60 -15.21
N ASN A 71 -17.49 -7.92 -16.25
CA ASN A 71 -18.13 -8.59 -17.39
C ASN A 71 -17.20 -8.72 -18.61
N TYR A 72 -16.24 -7.82 -18.76
CA TYR A 72 -15.38 -7.72 -19.95
C TYR A 72 -13.89 -7.58 -19.62
N GLY A 73 -13.51 -7.65 -18.33
CA GLY A 73 -12.12 -7.51 -17.90
C GLY A 73 -11.52 -6.14 -18.21
N GLN A 74 -12.34 -5.09 -18.37
CA GLN A 74 -11.86 -3.74 -18.67
C GLN A 74 -11.24 -3.09 -17.42
N GLY A 75 -9.98 -3.42 -17.15
CA GLY A 75 -9.16 -2.81 -16.11
C GLY A 75 -7.73 -3.29 -16.18
N LEU A 76 -6.87 -2.59 -15.46
CA LEU A 76 -5.43 -2.78 -15.45
C LEU A 76 -4.87 -2.43 -14.08
N PHE A 77 -3.68 -2.94 -13.77
CA PHE A 77 -2.99 -2.67 -12.52
C PHE A 77 -1.53 -2.35 -12.77
N GLU A 78 -0.88 -1.78 -11.76
CA GLU A 78 0.54 -1.49 -11.76
C GLU A 78 1.20 -2.03 -10.49
N GLY A 79 2.52 -2.28 -10.57
CA GLY A 79 3.31 -2.82 -9.47
C GLY A 79 4.61 -2.06 -9.28
N LEU A 80 4.80 -1.48 -8.11
CA LEU A 80 6.04 -0.85 -7.68
C LEU A 80 6.24 -1.04 -6.17
N LYS A 81 7.44 -0.74 -5.69
CA LYS A 81 7.81 -0.90 -4.28
C LYS A 81 8.31 0.43 -3.71
N ALA A 82 8.00 0.63 -2.42
CA ALA A 82 8.56 1.71 -1.62
C ALA A 82 9.60 1.15 -0.65
N TYR A 83 10.74 1.82 -0.56
CA TYR A 83 11.88 1.36 0.22
C TYR A 83 12.28 2.40 1.25
N ARG A 84 12.61 1.93 2.46
CA ARG A 84 13.23 2.76 3.49
C ARG A 84 14.74 2.62 3.39
N THR A 85 15.41 3.73 3.12
CA THR A 85 16.88 3.81 3.09
C THR A 85 17.45 3.72 4.51
N GLN A 86 18.74 3.43 4.64
CA GLN A 86 19.44 3.35 5.93
C GLN A 86 19.34 4.65 6.76
N VAL A 87 19.28 5.80 6.07
CA VAL A 87 19.10 7.13 6.68
C VAL A 87 17.63 7.49 6.95
N GLY A 88 16.72 6.52 6.84
CA GLY A 88 15.30 6.67 7.18
C GLY A 88 14.42 7.31 6.11
N ARG A 89 14.99 7.78 4.99
CA ARG A 89 14.24 8.34 3.85
C ARG A 89 13.47 7.25 3.12
N ILE A 90 12.25 7.58 2.67
CA ILE A 90 11.41 6.70 1.85
C ILE A 90 11.69 7.03 0.37
N THR A 91 11.89 6.00 -0.45
CA THR A 91 12.21 6.13 -1.87
C THR A 91 11.29 5.26 -2.71
N LEU A 92 10.99 5.74 -3.91
CA LEU A 92 10.23 5.04 -4.95
C LEU A 92 11.14 4.89 -6.17
N PHE A 93 11.18 3.71 -6.76
CA PHE A 93 12.01 3.49 -7.95
C PHE A 93 11.21 3.79 -9.23
N ARG A 94 11.53 4.93 -9.87
CA ARG A 94 11.01 5.36 -11.19
C ARG A 94 9.47 5.27 -11.31
N PRO A 95 8.68 5.80 -10.36
CA PRO A 95 7.21 5.68 -10.40
C PRO A 95 6.58 6.30 -11.66
N GLU A 96 7.26 7.25 -12.30
CA GLU A 96 6.84 7.85 -13.57
C GLU A 96 6.79 6.81 -14.70
N GLN A 97 7.66 5.80 -14.70
CA GLN A 97 7.67 4.74 -15.71
C GLN A 97 6.49 3.79 -15.55
N ASN A 98 6.08 3.53 -14.30
CA ASN A 98 4.85 2.81 -14.02
C ASN A 98 3.63 3.59 -14.52
N ALA A 99 3.59 4.91 -14.30
CA ALA A 99 2.52 5.77 -14.78
C ALA A 99 2.41 5.76 -16.33
N LEU A 100 3.54 5.86 -17.02
CA LEU A 100 3.57 5.78 -18.50
C LEU A 100 3.10 4.42 -19.01
N ARG A 101 3.46 3.32 -18.33
CA ARG A 101 2.97 1.99 -18.69
C ARG A 101 1.47 1.83 -18.42
N MET A 102 0.96 2.39 -17.33
CA MET A 102 -0.47 2.48 -17.07
C MET A 102 -1.20 3.24 -18.19
N GLN A 103 -0.65 4.36 -18.68
CA GLN A 103 -1.22 5.12 -19.80
C GLN A 103 -1.31 4.29 -21.09
N MET A 104 -0.23 3.57 -21.43
CA MET A 104 -0.25 2.66 -22.59
C MET A 104 -1.29 1.54 -22.45
N GLY A 105 -1.42 0.97 -21.26
CA GLY A 105 -2.44 -0.05 -20.98
C GLY A 105 -3.87 0.49 -21.04
N ALA A 106 -4.08 1.71 -20.54
CA ALA A 106 -5.38 2.37 -20.58
C ALA A 106 -5.82 2.66 -22.01
N ASP A 107 -4.90 3.13 -22.86
CA ASP A 107 -5.14 3.33 -24.30
C ASP A 107 -5.54 2.01 -24.98
N ARG A 108 -4.80 0.92 -24.70
CA ARG A 108 -5.12 -0.43 -25.21
C ARG A 108 -6.53 -0.90 -24.82
N LEU A 109 -7.02 -0.51 -23.66
CA LEU A 109 -8.32 -0.89 -23.09
C LEU A 109 -9.41 0.16 -23.30
N CYS A 110 -9.14 1.22 -24.09
CA CYS A 110 -10.04 2.34 -24.32
C CYS A 110 -10.54 3.01 -23.02
N MET A 111 -9.64 3.15 -22.04
CA MET A 111 -9.90 3.80 -20.74
C MET A 111 -9.21 5.16 -20.68
N THR A 112 -9.81 6.13 -19.98
CA THR A 112 -9.09 7.36 -19.60
C THR A 112 -8.00 7.00 -18.58
N PRO A 113 -6.72 7.38 -18.79
CA PRO A 113 -5.70 7.23 -17.77
C PRO A 113 -5.58 8.46 -16.85
N PRO A 114 -5.05 8.32 -15.63
CA PRO A 114 -4.57 9.47 -14.86
C PRO A 114 -3.35 10.12 -15.53
N SER A 115 -3.08 11.39 -15.24
CA SER A 115 -1.81 12.00 -15.61
C SER A 115 -0.65 11.34 -14.85
N VAL A 116 0.58 11.50 -15.35
CA VAL A 116 1.79 10.98 -14.68
C VAL A 116 1.90 11.55 -13.26
N ASP A 117 1.68 12.86 -13.11
CA ASP A 117 1.75 13.53 -11.81
C ASP A 117 0.67 13.04 -10.85
N GLN A 118 -0.58 12.87 -11.33
CA GLN A 118 -1.67 12.33 -10.52
C GLN A 118 -1.35 10.91 -10.01
N PHE A 119 -0.79 10.05 -10.86
CA PHE A 119 -0.38 8.70 -10.46
C PHE A 119 0.73 8.75 -9.40
N VAL A 120 1.79 9.52 -9.65
CA VAL A 120 2.94 9.62 -8.74
C VAL A 120 2.51 10.20 -7.39
N GLU A 121 1.65 11.21 -7.37
CA GLU A 121 1.14 11.79 -6.14
C GLU A 121 0.25 10.81 -5.36
N ALA A 122 -0.64 10.08 -6.03
CA ALA A 122 -1.46 9.04 -5.42
C ALA A 122 -0.60 7.97 -4.72
N VAL A 123 0.48 7.53 -5.37
CA VAL A 123 1.43 6.56 -4.80
C VAL A 123 2.13 7.17 -3.57
N LYS A 124 2.63 8.40 -3.66
CA LYS A 124 3.28 9.08 -2.52
C LYS A 124 2.35 9.21 -1.32
N GLN A 125 1.13 9.68 -1.53
CA GLN A 125 0.11 9.83 -0.49
C GLN A 125 -0.19 8.49 0.17
N THR A 126 -0.38 7.43 -0.63
CA THR A 126 -0.66 6.07 -0.13
C THR A 126 0.50 5.53 0.73
N VAL A 127 1.74 5.74 0.28
CA VAL A 127 2.93 5.29 1.02
C VAL A 127 3.12 6.07 2.31
N ILE A 128 2.86 7.38 2.31
CA ILE A 128 2.96 8.23 3.51
C ILE A 128 1.88 7.84 4.53
N ALA A 129 0.64 7.64 4.10
CA ALA A 129 -0.47 7.22 4.95
C ALA A 129 -0.20 5.86 5.61
N ASN A 130 0.48 4.95 4.92
CA ASN A 130 0.79 3.61 5.39
C ASN A 130 2.25 3.42 5.81
N LYS A 131 3.00 4.50 6.10
CA LYS A 131 4.45 4.47 6.36
C LYS A 131 4.89 3.52 7.48
N LYS A 132 3.98 3.19 8.41
CA LYS A 132 4.21 2.26 9.53
C LYS A 132 4.40 0.81 9.09
N PHE A 133 3.93 0.47 7.88
CA PHE A 133 4.05 -0.86 7.25
C PHE A 133 5.32 -0.99 6.39
N LEU A 134 6.12 0.06 6.22
CA LEU A 134 7.40 -0.05 5.52
C LEU A 134 8.42 -0.76 6.40
N LEU A 135 9.08 -1.78 5.82
CA LEU A 135 10.17 -2.52 6.44
C LEU A 135 11.18 -1.55 7.08
N ARG A 136 11.52 -1.89 8.32
CA ARG A 136 12.48 -1.17 9.13
C ARG A 136 13.91 -1.49 8.65
N VAL A 137 14.84 -0.56 8.84
CA VAL A 137 16.24 -0.69 8.35
C VAL A 137 16.98 -1.82 9.05
N LYS A 138 16.73 -2.03 10.35
CA LYS A 138 17.40 -3.10 11.11
C LYS A 138 17.06 -4.47 10.49
N GLU A 139 15.81 -4.66 10.12
CA GLU A 139 15.21 -5.86 9.53
C GLU A 139 15.68 -6.06 8.09
N LEU A 140 15.83 -4.98 7.32
CA LEU A 140 16.45 -5.04 5.98
C LEU A 140 17.87 -5.60 6.05
N CYS A 141 18.64 -5.22 7.07
CA CYS A 141 19.99 -5.74 7.25
C CYS A 141 19.99 -7.19 7.79
N THR A 142 19.02 -7.59 8.62
CA THR A 142 18.87 -9.00 9.03
C THR A 142 18.47 -9.92 7.85
N LEU A 143 17.70 -9.39 6.89
CA LEU A 143 17.23 -10.12 5.70
C LEU A 143 18.18 -10.02 4.50
N GLY A 144 19.35 -9.37 4.63
CA GLY A 144 20.32 -9.21 3.54
C GLY A 144 19.86 -8.29 2.39
N LEU A 145 18.87 -7.43 2.64
CA LEU A 145 18.27 -6.51 1.66
C LEU A 145 18.81 -5.06 1.79
N CYS A 146 19.82 -4.84 2.63
CA CYS A 146 20.52 -3.56 2.74
C CYS A 146 21.35 -3.32 1.45
N SER A 147 20.80 -2.52 0.53
CA SER A 147 21.51 -1.94 -0.63
C SER A 147 21.79 -0.46 -0.41
#